data_AF-A0A950RIF0-F1
#
_entry.id   AF-A0A950RIF0-F1
#
_cell.length_a   1.000
_cell.length_b   1.000
_cell.length_c   1.000
_cell.angle_alpha   90.00
_cell.angle_beta   90.00
_cell.angle_gamma   90.00
#
_symmetry.space_group_name_H-M   'P 1'
#
loop_
_entity.id
_entity.type
_entity.pdbx_description
1 polymer ?
#
loop_
_entity_poly.entity_id
_entity_poly.type
_entity_poly.pdbx_seq_one_letter_code
_entity_poly.pdbx_strand_id
1 'polypeptide(L)'
;MTSPQPATRLWSFLVLAVGLVGSAGCLGPFCHPLAAPPPAMAEPCLAIPQGCRDHVYIFFVNGLDPLNKDNLNGLRDYVNRLGFNQTYYCQLYHYWWVEKEIHRLAQTDPEAHFVLVGFSFGTNEVCSITRHLQAHQIPIDLLIYLGGDTLHNVPKDRPANARRIINITARGCNLLFLGLIWDGVDLDGATNVRVTEVGHSSLPTYRQTVELLSRSLAEVASAVPVATPLSPPVMPAALLTAPTPRPVPPPASVRRDEWDFLKPPSPGSSPAVYTAPPGEAPAMGPLAGNR
;
A
#
# COMPACT_ATOMS: atom_id res chain seq x y z
N MET A 1 -14.51 49.92 -21.29
CA MET A 1 -14.52 48.58 -20.67
C MET A 1 -14.21 47.56 -21.75
N THR A 2 -12.97 47.08 -21.83
CA THR A 2 -12.52 46.09 -22.84
C THR A 2 -12.69 44.69 -22.27
N SER A 3 -13.45 43.83 -22.95
CA SER A 3 -13.60 42.44 -22.52
C SER A 3 -12.30 41.67 -22.78
N PRO A 4 -11.89 40.75 -21.88
CA PRO A 4 -10.68 39.97 -22.08
C PRO A 4 -10.86 39.01 -23.28
N GLN A 5 -9.83 38.93 -24.13
CA GLN A 5 -9.83 38.09 -25.33
C GLN A 5 -9.94 36.59 -24.97
N PRO A 6 -10.67 35.78 -25.75
CA PRO A 6 -10.95 34.38 -25.44
C PRO A 6 -9.69 33.49 -25.32
N ALA A 7 -8.58 33.88 -25.97
CA ALA A 7 -7.33 33.14 -25.93
C ALA A 7 -6.67 33.12 -24.54
N THR A 8 -6.75 34.20 -23.77
CA THR A 8 -6.12 34.24 -22.43
C THR A 8 -6.82 33.34 -21.43
N ARG A 9 -8.14 33.16 -21.57
CA ARG A 9 -8.92 32.25 -20.71
C ARG A 9 -8.51 30.79 -20.89
N LEU A 10 -8.31 30.33 -22.13
CA LEU A 10 -7.91 28.95 -22.40
C LEU A 10 -6.53 28.61 -21.81
N TRP A 11 -5.57 29.52 -21.94
CA TRP A 11 -4.24 29.36 -21.35
C TRP A 11 -4.27 29.35 -19.83
N SER A 12 -5.07 30.21 -19.19
CA SER A 12 -5.25 30.18 -17.74
C SER A 12 -5.83 28.85 -17.26
N PHE A 13 -6.83 28.30 -17.96
CA PHE A 13 -7.38 26.97 -17.62
C PHE A 13 -6.35 25.85 -17.80
N LEU A 14 -5.55 25.88 -18.87
CA LEU A 14 -4.49 24.88 -19.10
C LEU A 14 -3.38 24.96 -18.05
N VAL A 15 -2.92 26.17 -17.70
CA VAL A 15 -1.89 26.35 -16.65
C VAL A 15 -2.42 25.89 -15.29
N LEU A 16 -3.68 26.17 -14.96
CA LEU A 16 -4.30 25.72 -13.71
C LEU A 16 -4.46 24.19 -13.68
N ALA A 17 -4.86 23.59 -14.81
CA ALA A 17 -4.98 22.13 -14.95
C ALA A 17 -3.61 21.45 -14.82
N VAL A 18 -2.57 21.97 -15.47
CA VAL A 18 -1.20 21.43 -15.37
C VAL A 18 -0.64 21.61 -13.95
N GLY A 19 -0.89 22.75 -13.31
CA GLY A 19 -0.48 22.99 -11.92
C GLY A 19 -1.16 22.05 -10.92
N LEU A 20 -2.46 21.75 -11.12
CA LEU A 20 -3.20 20.79 -10.31
C LEU A 20 -2.73 19.34 -10.53
N VAL A 21 -2.38 18.96 -11.75
CA VAL A 21 -1.86 17.61 -12.05
C VAL A 21 -0.43 17.44 -11.53
N GLY A 22 0.43 18.46 -11.62
CA GLY A 22 1.82 18.40 -11.18
C GLY A 22 2.03 18.45 -9.66
N SER A 23 1.07 18.98 -8.89
CA SER A 23 1.17 19.11 -7.43
C SER A 23 0.54 17.95 -6.65
N ALA A 24 -0.25 17.09 -7.30
CA ALA A 24 -1.01 16.02 -6.65
C ALA A 24 -0.15 14.88 -6.07
N GLY A 25 1.16 14.82 -6.35
CA GLY A 25 2.03 13.71 -5.92
C GLY A 25 2.83 13.94 -4.63
N CYS A 26 3.28 15.16 -4.34
CA CYS A 26 4.37 15.36 -3.35
C CYS A 26 3.91 15.76 -1.95
N LEU A 27 2.67 16.23 -1.77
CA LEU A 27 2.19 16.70 -0.45
C LEU A 27 1.41 15.63 0.33
N GLY A 28 0.93 14.58 -0.35
CA GLY A 28 0.11 13.52 0.25
C GLY A 28 0.68 12.89 1.52
N PRO A 29 1.98 12.53 1.60
CA PRO A 29 2.55 11.91 2.79
C PRO A 29 2.57 12.83 4.03
N PHE A 30 2.66 14.15 3.81
CA PHE A 30 2.79 15.12 4.90
C PHE A 30 1.46 15.58 5.45
N CYS A 31 0.39 15.52 4.67
CA CYS A 31 -0.88 16.10 5.08
C CYS A 31 -1.61 15.23 6.11
N HIS A 32 -1.52 13.88 6.04
CA HIS A 32 -2.32 13.01 6.91
C HIS A 32 -1.62 11.68 7.28
N PRO A 33 -0.44 11.66 7.94
CA PRO A 33 0.11 10.39 8.41
C PRO A 33 -0.84 9.75 9.43
N LEU A 34 -1.25 8.50 9.19
CA LEU A 34 -1.93 7.72 10.22
C LEU A 34 -0.98 7.54 11.40
N ALA A 35 -1.52 7.65 12.61
CA ALA A 35 -0.78 7.34 13.83
C ALA A 35 -0.20 5.92 13.74
N ALA A 36 0.94 5.71 14.40
CA ALA A 36 1.52 4.37 14.51
C ALA A 36 0.49 3.41 15.14
N PRO A 37 0.46 2.14 14.71
CA PRO A 37 -0.43 1.14 15.32
C PRO A 37 -0.13 1.05 16.82
N PRO A 38 -1.15 1.15 17.68
CA PRO A 38 -0.98 0.85 19.11
C PRO A 38 -0.43 -0.57 19.27
N PRO A 39 0.42 -0.85 20.29
CA PRO A 39 1.02 -2.17 20.48
C PRO A 39 -0.01 -3.30 20.48
N ALA A 40 -1.15 -3.12 21.13
CA ALA A 40 -2.24 -4.10 21.16
C ALA A 40 -2.82 -4.47 19.78
N MET A 41 -2.68 -3.59 18.78
CA MET A 41 -3.08 -3.88 17.39
C MET A 41 -1.94 -4.45 16.56
N ALA A 42 -0.70 -4.04 16.83
CA ALA A 42 0.48 -4.49 16.10
C ALA A 42 0.94 -5.89 16.52
N GLU A 43 0.89 -6.20 17.81
CA GLU A 43 1.39 -7.45 18.40
C GLU A 43 0.82 -8.71 17.73
N PRO A 44 -0.50 -8.84 17.47
CA PRO A 44 -1.03 -10.02 16.78
C PRO A 44 -0.43 -10.23 15.39
N CYS A 45 -0.22 -9.16 14.63
CA CYS A 45 0.40 -9.24 13.31
C CYS A 45 1.89 -9.58 13.42
N LEU A 46 2.60 -8.91 14.34
CA LEU A 46 4.06 -9.06 14.50
C LEU A 46 4.47 -10.39 15.12
N ALA A 47 3.61 -11.00 15.93
CA ALA A 47 3.82 -12.33 16.51
C ALA A 47 3.82 -13.45 15.45
N ILE A 48 3.23 -13.21 14.27
CA ILE A 48 3.23 -14.16 13.16
C ILE A 48 4.65 -14.23 12.56
N PRO A 49 5.16 -15.39 12.13
CA PRO A 49 6.44 -15.44 11.43
C PRO A 49 6.44 -14.54 10.19
N GLN A 50 7.56 -13.84 9.94
CA GLN A 50 7.65 -12.93 8.80
C GLN A 50 7.37 -13.65 7.47
N GLY A 51 7.87 -14.87 7.29
CA GLY A 51 7.61 -15.66 6.08
C GLY A 51 6.12 -15.78 5.75
N CYS A 52 5.27 -16.05 6.75
CA CYS A 52 3.83 -16.13 6.56
C CYS A 52 3.23 -14.79 6.08
N ARG A 53 3.68 -13.65 6.63
CA ARG A 53 3.23 -12.33 6.19
C ARG A 53 3.73 -11.94 4.80
N ASP A 54 4.91 -12.41 4.41
CA ASP A 54 5.50 -12.13 3.12
C ASP A 54 4.77 -12.85 1.96
N HIS A 55 3.92 -13.83 2.26
CA HIS A 55 2.99 -14.50 1.32
C HIS A 55 1.58 -13.86 1.28
N VAL A 56 1.32 -12.80 2.06
CA VAL A 56 0.03 -12.09 2.05
C VAL A 56 0.14 -10.84 1.18
N TYR A 57 -0.46 -10.89 -0.01
CA TYR A 57 -0.46 -9.81 -0.99
C TYR A 57 -1.73 -8.96 -0.86
N ILE A 58 -1.56 -7.67 -0.55
CA ILE A 58 -2.66 -6.76 -0.23
C ILE A 58 -2.74 -5.67 -1.28
N PHE A 59 -3.88 -5.55 -1.97
CA PHE A 59 -4.12 -4.53 -2.98
C PHE A 59 -5.18 -3.54 -2.49
N PHE A 60 -4.77 -2.29 -2.29
CA PHE A 60 -5.68 -1.17 -2.04
C PHE A 60 -6.06 -0.52 -3.36
N VAL A 61 -7.34 -0.59 -3.74
CA VAL A 61 -7.88 0.08 -4.92
C VAL A 61 -8.72 1.27 -4.48
N ASN A 62 -8.17 2.46 -4.69
CA ASN A 62 -8.81 3.72 -4.37
C ASN A 62 -9.97 4.01 -5.32
N GLY A 63 -10.90 4.84 -4.86
CA GLY A 63 -12.00 5.37 -5.66
C GLY A 63 -11.65 6.69 -6.35
N LEU A 64 -12.67 7.52 -6.56
CA LEU A 64 -12.49 8.86 -7.12
C LEU A 64 -12.01 9.84 -6.03
N ASP A 65 -10.72 9.83 -5.76
CA ASP A 65 -10.07 10.77 -4.83
C ASP A 65 -8.81 11.38 -5.45
N PRO A 66 -8.96 12.36 -6.35
CA PRO A 66 -7.83 12.97 -7.06
C PRO A 66 -6.89 13.77 -6.15
N LEU A 67 -7.31 14.07 -4.93
CA LEU A 67 -6.56 14.88 -3.97
C LEU A 67 -6.01 14.05 -2.80
N ASN A 68 -6.17 12.72 -2.82
CA ASN A 68 -5.82 11.82 -1.72
C ASN A 68 -6.39 12.30 -0.35
N LYS A 69 -7.59 12.91 -0.37
CA LYS A 69 -8.27 13.41 0.84
C LYS A 69 -8.73 12.29 1.75
N ASP A 70 -9.07 11.15 1.17
CA ASP A 70 -9.60 9.99 1.89
C ASP A 70 -8.47 9.15 2.51
N ASN A 71 -7.22 9.47 2.11
CA ASN A 71 -5.98 9.00 2.70
C ASN A 71 -5.87 7.47 2.77
N LEU A 72 -6.36 6.79 1.74
CA LEU A 72 -6.19 5.35 1.60
C LEU A 72 -4.71 4.95 1.50
N ASN A 73 -3.86 5.84 0.96
CA ASN A 73 -2.41 5.63 0.99
C ASN A 73 -1.84 5.59 2.42
N GLY A 74 -2.35 6.45 3.32
CA GLY A 74 -1.98 6.40 4.74
C GLY A 74 -2.37 5.07 5.40
N LEU A 75 -3.52 4.49 5.01
CA LEU A 75 -3.94 3.15 5.45
C LEU A 75 -2.98 2.06 4.95
N ARG A 76 -2.55 2.14 3.69
CA ARG A 76 -1.53 1.25 3.13
C ARG A 76 -0.21 1.34 3.92
N ASP A 77 0.25 2.54 4.23
CA ASP A 77 1.47 2.74 5.03
C ASP A 77 1.32 2.23 6.48
N TYR A 78 0.13 2.37 7.07
CA TYR A 78 -0.19 1.75 8.34
C TYR A 78 -0.06 0.23 8.28
N VAL A 79 -0.57 -0.42 7.22
CA VAL A 79 -0.47 -1.87 7.04
C VAL A 79 0.97 -2.34 6.84
N ASN A 80 1.81 -1.58 6.13
CA ASN A 80 3.25 -1.87 6.05
C ASN A 80 3.91 -1.88 7.43
N ARG A 81 3.53 -0.94 8.32
CA ARG A 81 4.04 -0.90 9.70
C ARG A 81 3.57 -2.06 10.57
N LEU A 82 2.51 -2.78 10.17
CA LEU A 82 2.12 -4.05 10.78
C LEU A 82 2.98 -5.24 10.30
N GLY A 83 3.93 -5.02 9.39
CA GLY A 83 4.85 -6.03 8.87
C GLY A 83 4.38 -6.74 7.60
N PHE A 84 3.38 -6.21 6.90
CA PHE A 84 2.88 -6.70 5.61
C PHE A 84 3.56 -5.97 4.46
N ASN A 85 4.70 -6.49 3.99
CA ASN A 85 5.54 -5.79 3.02
C ASN A 85 4.99 -5.83 1.59
N GLN A 86 4.17 -6.84 1.26
CA GLN A 86 3.57 -7.02 -0.06
C GLN A 86 2.27 -6.22 -0.23
N THR A 87 2.34 -4.92 0.08
CA THR A 87 1.17 -4.03 0.04
C THR A 87 1.26 -3.01 -1.09
N TYR A 88 0.28 -3.09 -1.99
CA TYR A 88 0.17 -2.27 -3.19
C TYR A 88 -0.93 -1.22 -3.04
N TYR A 89 -0.67 -0.03 -3.56
CA TYR A 89 -1.65 1.03 -3.67
C TYR A 89 -1.96 1.29 -5.15
N CYS A 90 -3.24 1.35 -5.49
CA CYS A 90 -3.73 1.44 -6.85
C CYS A 90 -4.85 2.49 -6.93
N GLN A 91 -4.78 3.34 -7.93
CA GLN A 91 -5.91 4.16 -8.37
C GLN A 91 -6.86 3.33 -9.26
N LEU A 92 -8.12 3.78 -9.44
CA LEU A 92 -9.13 3.12 -10.28
C LEU A 92 -8.61 2.64 -11.65
N TYR A 93 -7.84 3.48 -12.34
CA TYR A 93 -7.33 3.16 -13.68
C TYR A 93 -6.21 2.10 -13.69
N HIS A 94 -5.79 1.56 -12.54
CA HIS A 94 -4.83 0.45 -12.47
C HIS A 94 -5.50 -0.92 -12.38
N TYR A 95 -6.83 -1.03 -12.45
CA TYR A 95 -7.54 -2.29 -12.20
C TYR A 95 -7.02 -3.46 -13.08
N TRP A 96 -6.72 -3.20 -14.36
CA TRP A 96 -6.17 -4.21 -15.28
C TRP A 96 -4.78 -4.71 -14.86
N TRP A 97 -3.98 -3.83 -14.25
CA TRP A 97 -2.65 -4.15 -13.77
C TRP A 97 -2.74 -5.01 -12.51
N VAL A 98 -3.68 -4.69 -11.60
CA VAL A 98 -3.93 -5.49 -10.40
C VAL A 98 -4.29 -6.92 -10.76
N GLU A 99 -5.24 -7.11 -11.68
CA GLU A 99 -5.65 -8.44 -12.14
C GLU A 99 -4.46 -9.23 -12.71
N LYS A 100 -3.69 -8.61 -13.62
CA LYS A 100 -2.49 -9.22 -14.22
C LYS A 100 -1.44 -9.57 -13.17
N GLU A 101 -1.24 -8.72 -12.18
CA GLU A 101 -0.24 -8.93 -11.14
C GLU A 101 -0.63 -10.07 -10.20
N ILE A 102 -1.92 -10.18 -9.84
CA ILE A 102 -2.43 -11.32 -9.06
C ILE A 102 -2.23 -12.64 -9.83
N HIS A 103 -2.50 -12.67 -11.13
CA HIS A 103 -2.20 -13.83 -11.96
C HIS A 103 -0.73 -14.21 -11.94
N ARG A 104 0.16 -13.22 -12.07
CA ARG A 104 1.60 -13.44 -12.03
C ARG A 104 2.03 -14.01 -10.66
N LEU A 105 1.54 -13.40 -9.57
CA LEU A 105 1.87 -13.82 -8.21
C LEU A 105 1.37 -15.22 -7.91
N ALA A 106 0.14 -15.56 -8.30
CA ALA A 106 -0.42 -16.91 -8.11
C ALA A 106 0.38 -18.00 -8.86
N GLN A 107 1.10 -17.63 -9.92
CA GLN A 107 1.99 -18.55 -10.65
C GLN A 107 3.37 -18.66 -10.00
N THR A 108 3.90 -17.56 -9.47
CA THR A 108 5.26 -17.51 -8.91
C THR A 108 5.33 -17.91 -7.44
N ASP A 109 4.23 -17.76 -6.70
CA ASP A 109 4.12 -18.07 -5.29
C ASP A 109 2.86 -18.93 -5.05
N PRO A 110 3.02 -20.27 -4.95
CA PRO A 110 1.92 -21.19 -4.69
C PRO A 110 1.28 -21.02 -3.30
N GLU A 111 1.98 -20.37 -2.37
CA GLU A 111 1.48 -20.09 -1.01
C GLU A 111 0.86 -18.68 -0.92
N ALA A 112 0.69 -17.99 -2.05
CA ALA A 112 0.14 -16.65 -2.07
C ALA A 112 -1.30 -16.59 -1.53
N HIS A 113 -1.50 -15.70 -0.58
CA HIS A 113 -2.80 -15.31 -0.05
C HIS A 113 -3.15 -13.89 -0.49
N PHE A 114 -4.33 -13.71 -1.07
CA PHE A 114 -4.72 -12.45 -1.68
C PHE A 114 -5.77 -11.72 -0.86
N VAL A 115 -5.51 -10.43 -0.58
CA VAL A 115 -6.42 -9.52 0.08
C VAL A 115 -6.69 -8.32 -0.83
N LEU A 116 -7.97 -8.05 -1.09
CA LEU A 116 -8.39 -6.91 -1.91
C LEU A 116 -9.18 -5.93 -1.04
N VAL A 117 -8.78 -4.67 -1.06
CA VAL A 117 -9.44 -3.58 -0.33
C VAL A 117 -9.86 -2.52 -1.33
N GLY A 118 -11.15 -2.46 -1.62
CA GLY A 118 -11.72 -1.40 -2.46
C GLY A 118 -12.26 -0.28 -1.59
N PHE A 119 -12.02 0.97 -1.98
CA PHE A 119 -12.64 2.13 -1.33
C PHE A 119 -13.49 2.93 -2.31
N SER A 120 -14.68 3.36 -1.88
CA SER A 120 -15.60 4.15 -2.71
C SER A 120 -15.87 3.43 -4.04
N PHE A 121 -15.73 4.08 -5.20
CA PHE A 121 -15.83 3.42 -6.51
C PHE A 121 -14.89 2.22 -6.68
N GLY A 122 -13.75 2.20 -5.98
CA GLY A 122 -12.79 1.10 -6.00
C GLY A 122 -13.37 -0.22 -5.49
N THR A 123 -14.49 -0.19 -4.73
CA THR A 123 -15.21 -1.41 -4.34
C THR A 123 -15.78 -2.18 -5.53
N ASN A 124 -16.30 -1.47 -6.54
CA ASN A 124 -16.79 -2.10 -7.77
C ASN A 124 -15.65 -2.75 -8.54
N GLU A 125 -14.49 -2.08 -8.58
CA GLU A 125 -13.31 -2.61 -9.28
C GLU A 125 -12.78 -3.88 -8.61
N VAL A 126 -12.58 -3.89 -7.29
CA VAL A 126 -12.13 -5.12 -6.61
C VAL A 126 -13.18 -6.23 -6.69
N CYS A 127 -14.47 -5.89 -6.70
CA CYS A 127 -15.54 -6.84 -6.96
C CYS A 127 -15.42 -7.45 -8.37
N SER A 128 -15.20 -6.61 -9.39
CA SER A 128 -15.02 -7.07 -10.76
C SER A 128 -13.76 -7.93 -10.95
N ILE A 129 -12.62 -7.49 -10.40
CA ILE A 129 -11.37 -8.25 -10.39
C ILE A 129 -11.59 -9.62 -9.74
N THR A 130 -12.23 -9.66 -8.56
CA THR A 130 -12.47 -10.92 -7.85
C THR A 130 -13.29 -11.90 -8.70
N ARG A 131 -14.34 -11.42 -9.39
CA ARG A 131 -15.13 -12.24 -10.31
C ARG A 131 -14.33 -12.74 -11.51
N HIS A 132 -13.44 -11.93 -12.07
CA HIS A 132 -12.57 -12.39 -13.16
C HIS A 132 -11.62 -13.50 -12.67
N LEU A 133 -11.01 -13.30 -11.51
CA LEU A 133 -10.13 -14.29 -10.87
C LEU A 133 -10.88 -15.60 -10.55
N GLN A 134 -12.19 -15.56 -10.33
CA GLN A 134 -13.02 -16.76 -10.14
C GLN A 134 -12.96 -17.70 -11.34
N ALA A 135 -12.96 -17.17 -12.57
CA ALA A 135 -12.88 -17.98 -13.79
C ALA A 135 -11.54 -18.75 -13.90
N HIS A 136 -10.52 -18.27 -13.21
CA HIS A 136 -9.19 -18.88 -13.14
C HIS A 136 -8.95 -19.63 -11.82
N GLN A 137 -9.99 -19.81 -11.00
CA GLN A 137 -9.92 -20.53 -9.72
C GLN A 137 -8.91 -19.94 -8.73
N ILE A 138 -8.60 -18.64 -8.84
CA ILE A 138 -7.72 -17.96 -7.88
C ILE A 138 -8.58 -17.51 -6.69
N PRO A 139 -8.33 -18.05 -5.49
CA PRO A 139 -9.09 -17.69 -4.29
C PRO A 139 -8.67 -16.30 -3.81
N ILE A 140 -9.62 -15.53 -3.29
CA ILE A 140 -9.38 -14.31 -2.52
C ILE A 140 -9.69 -14.63 -1.06
N ASP A 141 -8.70 -14.57 -0.18
CA ASP A 141 -8.89 -14.90 1.24
C ASP A 141 -9.74 -13.85 1.96
N LEU A 142 -9.58 -12.59 1.56
CA LEU A 142 -10.30 -11.47 2.16
C LEU A 142 -10.61 -10.38 1.14
N LEU A 143 -11.89 -10.06 1.00
CA LEU A 143 -12.39 -8.95 0.20
C LEU A 143 -13.03 -7.91 1.12
N ILE A 144 -12.51 -6.69 1.12
CA ILE A 144 -12.99 -5.60 1.96
C ILE A 144 -13.55 -4.49 1.07
N TYR A 145 -14.81 -4.15 1.32
CA TYR A 145 -15.46 -2.99 0.75
C TYR A 145 -15.49 -1.87 1.79
N LEU A 146 -14.83 -0.75 1.49
CA LEU A 146 -14.84 0.46 2.32
C LEU A 146 -15.69 1.53 1.61
N GLY A 147 -16.84 1.87 2.16
CA GLY A 147 -17.75 2.85 1.54
C GLY A 147 -18.27 2.34 0.19
N GLY A 148 -18.74 1.09 0.15
CA GLY A 148 -19.27 0.47 -1.06
C GLY A 148 -20.71 0.89 -1.39
N ASP A 149 -21.02 2.18 -1.40
CA ASP A 149 -22.42 2.66 -1.46
C ASP A 149 -23.12 2.39 -2.80
N THR A 150 -22.36 1.96 -3.80
CA THR A 150 -22.86 1.56 -5.13
C THR A 150 -23.01 0.05 -5.29
N LEU A 151 -22.58 -0.73 -4.28
CA LEU A 151 -22.82 -2.17 -4.25
C LEU A 151 -24.27 -2.47 -3.88
N HIS A 152 -24.75 -3.61 -4.35
CA HIS A 152 -26.10 -4.08 -4.10
C HIS A 152 -26.04 -5.47 -3.44
N ASN A 153 -27.05 -5.83 -2.64
CA ASN A 153 -27.12 -7.18 -2.06
C ASN A 153 -27.57 -8.22 -3.10
N VAL A 154 -26.73 -8.47 -4.08
CA VAL A 154 -26.96 -9.39 -5.20
C VAL A 154 -25.77 -10.33 -5.36
N PRO A 155 -25.95 -11.52 -5.96
CA PRO A 155 -24.86 -12.49 -6.08
C PRO A 155 -23.61 -11.96 -6.80
N LYS A 156 -23.76 -11.05 -7.77
CA LYS A 156 -22.62 -10.47 -8.49
C LYS A 156 -21.68 -9.66 -7.59
N ASP A 157 -22.19 -9.07 -6.50
CA ASP A 157 -21.41 -8.24 -5.58
C ASP A 157 -20.88 -9.06 -4.39
N ARG A 158 -21.00 -10.40 -4.48
CA ARG A 158 -20.58 -11.37 -3.48
C ARG A 158 -19.90 -12.56 -4.18
N PRO A 159 -18.74 -12.32 -4.82
CA PRO A 159 -18.09 -13.32 -5.65
C PRO A 159 -17.72 -14.56 -4.84
N ALA A 160 -18.01 -15.75 -5.38
CA ALA A 160 -17.94 -17.00 -4.61
C ALA A 160 -16.51 -17.47 -4.31
N ASN A 161 -15.50 -16.94 -5.00
CA ASN A 161 -14.08 -17.19 -4.70
C ASN A 161 -13.52 -16.26 -3.60
N ALA A 162 -14.28 -15.29 -3.11
CA ALA A 162 -13.94 -14.56 -1.90
C ALA A 162 -14.36 -15.40 -0.67
N ARG A 163 -13.37 -15.93 0.07
CA ARG A 163 -13.63 -16.75 1.26
C ARG A 163 -14.31 -15.96 2.36
N ARG A 164 -13.97 -14.68 2.48
CA ARG A 164 -14.57 -13.76 3.45
C ARG A 164 -14.74 -12.38 2.84
N ILE A 165 -15.91 -11.79 3.11
CA ILE A 165 -16.24 -10.43 2.70
C ILE A 165 -16.50 -9.59 3.95
N ILE A 166 -15.87 -8.42 4.02
CA ILE A 166 -16.14 -7.40 5.02
C ILE A 166 -16.67 -6.16 4.29
N ASN A 167 -17.85 -5.70 4.68
CA ASN A 167 -18.47 -4.51 4.11
C ASN A 167 -18.58 -3.44 5.18
N ILE A 168 -17.73 -2.42 5.08
CA ILE A 168 -17.70 -1.29 6.01
C ILE A 168 -18.34 -0.10 5.31
N THR A 169 -19.41 0.43 5.87
CA THR A 169 -20.14 1.59 5.31
C THR A 169 -20.13 2.74 6.30
N ALA A 170 -20.11 3.96 5.78
CA ALA A 170 -20.26 5.19 6.56
C ALA A 170 -21.69 5.72 6.43
N ARG A 171 -22.09 6.63 7.32
CA ARG A 171 -23.37 7.34 7.14
C ARG A 171 -23.26 8.33 5.98
N GLY A 172 -24.11 8.16 4.97
CA GLY A 172 -24.32 9.10 3.88
C GLY A 172 -23.05 9.46 3.11
N CYS A 173 -22.87 8.85 1.94
CA CYS A 173 -21.92 9.40 0.97
C CYS A 173 -22.50 10.66 0.36
N ASN A 174 -22.17 11.81 0.94
CA ASN A 174 -22.47 13.10 0.33
C ASN A 174 -21.40 13.37 -0.74
N LEU A 175 -21.48 12.63 -1.85
CA LEU A 175 -20.62 12.83 -3.01
C LEU A 175 -20.83 14.28 -3.46
N LEU A 176 -19.83 15.10 -3.13
CA LEU A 176 -19.82 16.53 -2.78
C LEU A 176 -20.46 17.53 -3.77
N PHE A 177 -21.16 17.08 -4.81
CA PHE A 177 -21.69 17.96 -5.87
C PHE A 177 -23.09 17.59 -6.40
N LEU A 178 -23.66 16.42 -6.03
CA LEU A 178 -24.96 15.99 -6.58
C LEU A 178 -26.11 15.96 -5.57
N GLY A 179 -25.84 16.12 -4.27
CA GLY A 179 -26.88 16.09 -3.23
C GLY A 179 -27.59 14.74 -3.08
N LEU A 180 -27.05 13.68 -3.68
CA LEU A 180 -27.56 12.32 -3.54
C LEU A 180 -26.94 11.72 -2.27
N ILE A 181 -27.80 11.33 -1.33
CA ILE A 181 -27.41 10.55 -0.16
C ILE A 181 -27.54 9.09 -0.57
N TRP A 182 -26.41 8.40 -0.67
CA TRP A 182 -26.38 6.95 -0.80
C TRP A 182 -25.99 6.36 0.54
N ASP A 183 -26.84 5.49 1.05
CA ASP A 183 -26.54 4.64 2.20
C ASP A 183 -26.22 3.25 1.64
N GLY A 184 -25.00 2.78 1.88
CA GLY A 184 -24.62 1.42 1.52
C GLY A 184 -25.58 0.37 2.11
N VAL A 185 -25.78 -0.71 1.37
CA VAL A 185 -26.60 -1.84 1.77
C VAL A 185 -25.77 -2.89 2.51
N ASP A 186 -26.40 -3.65 3.39
CA ASP A 186 -25.77 -4.84 3.97
C ASP A 186 -25.75 -5.96 2.92
N LEU A 187 -24.64 -6.69 2.86
CA LEU A 187 -24.44 -7.80 1.93
C LEU A 187 -24.62 -9.14 2.67
N ASP A 188 -25.45 -10.02 2.11
CA ASP A 188 -25.71 -11.35 2.69
C ASP A 188 -24.43 -12.19 2.73
N GLY A 189 -24.10 -12.74 3.89
CA GLY A 189 -22.89 -13.55 4.08
C GLY A 189 -21.60 -12.74 4.26
N ALA A 190 -21.67 -11.40 4.22
CA ALA A 190 -20.56 -10.53 4.60
C ALA A 190 -20.62 -10.18 6.10
N THR A 191 -19.47 -9.81 6.65
CA THR A 191 -19.41 -9.08 7.92
C THR A 191 -19.69 -7.61 7.64
N ASN A 192 -20.92 -7.16 7.93
CA ASN A 192 -21.34 -5.78 7.70
C ASN A 192 -21.08 -4.92 8.93
N VAL A 193 -20.38 -3.79 8.73
CA VAL A 193 -20.04 -2.82 9.78
C VAL A 193 -20.48 -1.44 9.34
N ARG A 194 -21.45 -0.86 10.05
CA ARG A 194 -21.86 0.54 9.84
C ARG A 194 -21.15 1.43 10.83
N VAL A 195 -20.39 2.39 10.31
CA VAL A 195 -19.75 3.46 11.07
C VAL A 195 -20.60 4.71 10.93
N THR A 196 -21.22 5.16 12.01
CA THR A 196 -22.19 6.28 11.95
C THR A 196 -21.60 7.63 12.33
N GLU A 197 -20.39 7.61 12.88
CA GLU A 197 -19.72 8.76 13.49
C GLU A 197 -18.88 9.58 12.49
N VAL A 198 -18.59 9.01 11.31
CA VAL A 198 -17.76 9.63 10.29
C VAL A 198 -18.44 9.60 8.93
N GLY A 199 -18.06 10.55 8.08
CA GLY A 199 -18.45 10.54 6.67
C GLY A 199 -17.58 9.61 5.82
N HIS A 200 -18.00 9.42 4.57
CA HIS A 200 -17.35 8.58 3.57
C HIS A 200 -15.82 8.74 3.50
N SER A 201 -15.37 9.99 3.40
CA SER A 201 -13.96 10.34 3.25
C SER A 201 -13.07 9.96 4.43
N SER A 202 -13.64 9.88 5.64
CA SER A 202 -12.88 9.55 6.85
C SER A 202 -12.93 8.06 7.17
N LEU A 203 -13.70 7.28 6.41
CA LEU A 203 -13.90 5.87 6.68
C LEU A 203 -12.60 5.04 6.61
N PRO A 204 -11.67 5.22 5.64
CA PRO A 204 -10.43 4.43 5.57
C PRO A 204 -9.53 4.63 6.78
N THR A 205 -9.57 5.83 7.37
CA THR A 205 -8.69 6.22 8.48
C THR A 205 -9.37 6.11 9.85
N TYR A 206 -10.65 5.72 9.87
CA TYR A 206 -11.39 5.59 11.11
C TYR A 206 -10.87 4.45 11.98
N ARG A 207 -10.81 4.68 13.30
CA ARG A 207 -10.21 3.75 14.26
C ARG A 207 -10.79 2.33 14.15
N GLN A 208 -12.11 2.21 14.06
CA GLN A 208 -12.76 0.90 13.97
C GLN A 208 -12.42 0.17 12.66
N THR A 209 -12.31 0.91 11.54
CA THR A 209 -11.89 0.36 10.24
C THR A 209 -10.47 -0.20 10.34
N VAL A 210 -9.55 0.59 10.90
CA VAL A 210 -8.15 0.21 11.07
C VAL A 210 -7.99 -0.99 12.01
N GLU A 211 -8.73 -1.02 13.12
CA GLU A 211 -8.77 -2.14 14.07
C GLU A 211 -9.26 -3.43 13.40
N LEU A 212 -10.37 -3.35 12.66
CA LEU A 212 -10.95 -4.49 11.97
C LEU A 212 -9.99 -5.02 10.88
N LEU A 213 -9.42 -4.13 10.08
CA LEU A 213 -8.43 -4.49 9.07
C LEU A 213 -7.22 -5.18 9.69
N SER A 214 -6.65 -4.62 10.77
CA SER A 214 -5.48 -5.19 11.45
C SER A 214 -5.77 -6.62 11.92
N ARG A 215 -6.91 -6.84 12.56
CA ARG A 215 -7.33 -8.17 13.03
C ARG A 215 -7.52 -9.14 11.88
N SER A 216 -8.24 -8.73 10.84
CA SER A 216 -8.52 -9.60 9.70
C SER A 216 -7.27 -9.96 8.90
N LEU A 217 -6.28 -9.07 8.83
CA LEU A 217 -4.99 -9.37 8.22
C LEU A 217 -4.17 -10.35 9.07
N ALA A 218 -4.17 -10.20 10.40
CA ALA A 218 -3.53 -11.18 11.28
C ALA A 218 -4.13 -12.58 11.10
N GLU A 219 -5.46 -12.66 10.97
CA GLU A 219 -6.15 -13.93 10.72
C GLU A 219 -5.75 -14.57 9.38
N VAL A 220 -5.70 -13.78 8.29
CA VAL A 220 -5.24 -14.28 6.98
C VAL A 220 -3.78 -14.75 7.06
N ALA A 221 -2.90 -13.95 7.66
CA ALA A 221 -1.49 -14.31 7.83
C ALA A 221 -1.29 -15.55 8.70
N SER A 222 -2.14 -15.76 9.71
CA SER A 222 -2.08 -16.95 10.57
C SER A 222 -2.53 -18.24 9.88
N ALA A 223 -3.28 -18.13 8.78
CA ALA A 223 -3.71 -19.26 7.97
C ALA A 223 -2.64 -19.71 6.96
N VAL A 224 -1.59 -18.91 6.73
CA VAL A 224 -0.49 -19.27 5.85
C VAL A 224 0.35 -20.36 6.53
N PRO A 225 0.60 -21.50 5.87
CA PRO A 225 1.46 -22.54 6.41
C PRO A 225 2.82 -21.96 6.81
N VAL A 226 3.25 -22.26 8.04
CA VAL A 226 4.61 -21.92 8.45
C VAL A 226 5.53 -22.86 7.69
N ALA A 227 6.34 -22.32 6.77
CA ALA A 227 7.42 -23.06 6.15
C ALA A 227 8.25 -23.70 7.26
N THR A 228 8.20 -25.03 7.37
CA THR A 228 9.03 -25.74 8.33
C THR A 228 10.46 -25.38 7.96
N PRO A 229 11.23 -24.73 8.86
CA PRO A 229 12.59 -24.36 8.51
C PRO A 229 13.27 -25.64 8.08
N LEU A 230 13.71 -25.67 6.81
CA LEU A 230 14.54 -26.76 6.34
C LEU A 230 15.65 -26.86 7.36
N SER A 231 15.72 -28.03 8.02
CA SER A 231 16.74 -28.26 9.02
C SER A 231 18.05 -27.75 8.42
N PRO A 232 18.75 -26.83 9.11
CA PRO A 232 19.92 -26.19 8.53
C PRO A 232 20.78 -27.30 7.95
N PRO A 233 21.22 -27.16 6.68
CA PRO A 233 21.91 -28.23 6.00
C PRO A 233 22.99 -28.72 6.95
N VAL A 234 22.89 -29.98 7.39
CA VAL A 234 23.81 -30.54 8.37
C VAL A 234 25.18 -30.34 7.76
N MET A 235 25.93 -29.37 8.29
CA MET A 235 27.23 -29.06 7.74
C MET A 235 28.02 -30.36 7.82
N PRO A 236 28.53 -30.90 6.70
CA PRO A 236 29.36 -32.08 6.73
C PRO A 236 30.44 -31.87 7.78
N ALA A 237 30.62 -32.80 8.71
CA ALA A 237 31.58 -32.66 9.80
C ALA A 237 32.99 -32.28 9.29
N ALA A 238 33.31 -32.66 8.05
CA ALA A 238 34.53 -32.28 7.34
C ALA A 238 34.76 -30.76 7.22
N LEU A 239 33.70 -29.93 7.12
CA LEU A 239 33.82 -28.47 7.06
C LEU A 239 34.07 -27.84 8.43
N LEU A 240 33.74 -28.51 9.54
CA LEU A 240 34.11 -28.04 10.89
C LEU A 240 35.60 -28.25 11.16
N THR A 241 36.21 -29.24 10.51
CA THR A 241 37.65 -29.52 10.59
C THR A 241 38.46 -28.84 9.49
N ALA A 242 37.81 -28.18 8.53
CA ALA A 242 38.53 -27.46 7.50
C ALA A 242 39.30 -26.28 8.14
N PRO A 243 40.60 -26.09 7.83
CA PRO A 243 41.33 -24.95 8.32
C PRO A 243 40.62 -23.66 7.88
N THR A 244 40.50 -22.71 8.80
CA THR A 244 39.84 -21.43 8.55
C THR A 244 40.41 -20.83 7.26
N PRO A 245 39.58 -20.40 6.29
CA PRO A 245 40.08 -19.82 5.05
C PRO A 245 41.11 -18.75 5.38
N ARG A 246 42.29 -18.82 4.74
CA ARG A 246 43.32 -17.80 4.97
C ARG A 246 42.71 -16.42 4.73
N PRO A 247 43.02 -15.43 5.57
CA PRO A 247 42.61 -14.06 5.33
C PRO A 247 43.00 -13.68 3.90
N VAL A 248 42.00 -13.40 3.07
CA VAL A 248 42.25 -12.89 1.72
C VAL A 248 42.75 -11.46 1.91
N PRO A 249 43.97 -11.11 1.48
CA PRO A 249 44.44 -9.74 1.57
C PRO A 249 43.40 -8.83 0.89
N PRO A 250 43.06 -7.68 1.50
CA PRO A 250 42.06 -6.79 0.93
C PRO A 250 42.47 -6.45 -0.51
N PRO A 251 41.54 -6.47 -1.47
CA PRO A 251 41.85 -6.13 -2.84
C PRO A 251 42.52 -4.75 -2.84
N ALA A 252 43.66 -4.65 -3.51
CA ALA A 252 44.37 -3.38 -3.67
C ALA A 252 43.35 -2.34 -4.14
N SER A 253 43.26 -1.21 -3.43
CA SER A 253 42.30 -0.16 -3.75
C SER A 253 42.56 0.32 -5.17
N VAL A 254 41.75 -0.13 -6.12
CA VAL A 254 41.77 0.41 -7.48
C VAL A 254 41.42 1.88 -7.34
N ARG A 255 42.34 2.77 -7.73
CA ARG A 255 42.05 4.21 -7.83
C ARG A 255 40.80 4.33 -8.69
N ARG A 256 39.69 4.73 -8.09
CA ARG A 256 38.47 5.03 -8.82
C ARG A 256 38.76 6.16 -9.78
N ASP A 257 38.38 5.96 -11.02
CA ASP A 257 38.40 7.01 -12.03
C ASP A 257 37.38 8.08 -11.59
N GLU A 258 37.69 9.34 -11.83
CA GLU A 258 36.80 10.47 -11.54
C GLU A 258 35.45 10.34 -12.27
N TRP A 259 35.38 9.50 -13.31
CA TRP A 259 34.17 9.19 -14.08
C TRP A 259 33.46 7.88 -13.69
N ASP A 260 33.88 7.17 -12.64
CA ASP A 260 33.27 5.89 -12.24
C ASP A 260 31.81 6.03 -11.73
N PHE A 261 31.33 7.24 -11.42
CA PHE A 261 29.93 7.49 -11.05
C PHE A 261 28.94 7.37 -12.22
N LEU A 262 29.43 7.45 -13.47
CA LEU A 262 28.60 7.27 -14.67
C LEU A 262 28.49 5.80 -15.10
N LYS A 263 29.34 4.92 -14.57
CA LYS A 263 29.32 3.51 -14.94
C LYS A 263 28.19 2.83 -14.17
N PRO A 264 27.33 2.04 -14.85
CA PRO A 264 26.33 1.25 -14.15
C PRO A 264 27.03 0.32 -13.14
N PRO A 265 26.44 0.12 -11.95
CA PRO A 265 27.05 -0.70 -10.92
C PRO A 265 27.30 -2.11 -11.47
N SER A 266 28.52 -2.61 -11.28
CA SER A 266 28.86 -3.98 -11.70
C SER A 266 27.99 -4.98 -10.92
N PRO A 267 27.51 -6.05 -11.56
CA PRO A 267 26.74 -7.09 -10.87
C PRO A 267 27.56 -7.64 -9.70
N GLY A 268 27.12 -7.37 -8.47
CA GLY A 268 27.77 -7.84 -7.24
C GLY A 268 28.50 -6.79 -6.39
N SER A 269 28.60 -5.52 -6.81
CA SER A 269 29.10 -4.46 -5.91
C SER A 269 28.01 -4.03 -4.94
N SER A 270 28.20 -4.28 -3.64
CA SER A 270 27.32 -3.72 -2.61
C SER A 270 27.38 -2.19 -2.66
N PRO A 271 26.24 -1.48 -2.50
CA PRO A 271 26.22 -0.02 -2.51
C PRO A 271 27.14 0.49 -1.40
N ALA A 272 28.17 1.25 -1.78
CA ALA A 272 29.07 1.86 -0.82
C ALA A 272 28.27 2.85 0.03
N VAL A 273 28.30 2.65 1.35
CA VAL A 273 27.76 3.61 2.32
C VAL A 273 28.51 4.92 2.14
N TYR A 274 27.82 5.94 1.61
CA TYR A 274 28.38 7.27 1.46
C TYR A 274 28.49 7.90 2.86
N THR A 275 29.66 7.81 3.49
CA THR A 275 29.98 8.63 4.65
C THR A 275 30.19 10.05 4.16
N ALA A 276 29.20 10.91 4.39
CA ALA A 276 29.33 12.34 4.10
C ALA A 276 30.59 12.90 4.78
N PRO A 277 31.39 13.73 4.10
CA PRO A 277 32.52 14.39 4.73
C PRO A 277 32.03 15.22 5.93
N PRO A 278 32.82 15.32 7.01
CA PRO A 278 32.45 16.11 8.17
C PRO A 278 32.21 17.55 7.73
N GLY A 279 30.95 17.97 7.76
CA GLY A 279 30.53 19.30 7.36
C GLY A 279 31.22 20.35 8.22
N GLU A 280 31.98 21.21 7.57
CA GLU A 280 32.53 22.42 8.18
C GLU A 280 31.34 23.29 8.62
N ALA A 281 31.22 23.50 9.94
CA ALA A 281 30.10 24.23 10.51
C ALA A 281 30.07 25.68 9.99
N PRO A 282 28.93 26.18 9.47
CA PRO A 282 28.85 27.54 8.97
C PRO A 282 29.06 28.53 10.13
N ALA A 283 30.01 29.45 9.94
CA ALA A 283 30.27 30.53 10.87
C ALA A 283 29.00 31.40 11.02
N MET A 284 28.39 31.33 12.20
CA MET A 284 27.27 32.19 12.59
C MET A 284 27.76 33.65 12.67
N GLY A 285 27.36 34.46 11.70
CA GLY A 285 27.54 35.91 11.75
C GLY A 285 26.68 36.55 12.86
N PRO A 286 27.11 37.70 13.41
CA PRO A 286 26.44 38.32 14.55
C PRO A 286 25.05 38.86 14.17
N LEU A 287 24.05 38.48 14.96
CA LEU A 287 22.68 39.00 14.88
C LEU A 287 22.68 40.48 15.28
N ALA A 288 22.34 41.35 14.32
CA ALA A 288 22.08 42.76 14.58
C ALA A 288 20.78 42.90 15.39
N GLY A 289 20.89 43.47 16.59
CA GLY A 289 19.76 43.80 17.44
C GLY A 289 18.99 45.01 16.93
N ASN A 290 17.66 44.92 16.93
CA ASN A 290 16.78 46.06 16.74
C ASN A 290 16.41 46.66 18.11
N ARG A 291 16.61 47.99 18.18
CA ARG A 291 15.95 48.89 19.13
C ARG A 291 14.59 49.30 18.60
#